data_AF-A0A3N5EW82-F1
#
_entry.id   AF-A0A3N5EW82-F1
#
_cell.length_a   1.000
_cell.length_b   1.000
_cell.length_c   1.000
_cell.angle_alpha   90.00
_cell.angle_beta   90.00
_cell.angle_gamma   90.00
#
_symmetry.space_group_name_H-M   'P 1'
#
loop_
_entity.id
_entity.type
_entity.pdbx_description
1 polymer ?
#
loop_
_entity_poly.entity_id
_entity_poly.type
_entity_poly.pdbx_seq_one_letter_code
_entity_poly.pdbx_strand_id
1 'polypeptide(L)'
;VSDASGKGICGALLAMAFRSVVRNLPPDRYERPGAFMKLANHLLRRTIRRGLFVSAVYGVLDPTRHEITIANAGHLPMLIHHAATNKVAAYTNHGPVLGVLPSDKYGPCISEQTIHLAPRDRLILFTDGVNEAKDPAQG
;
A
#
# COMPACT_ATOMS: atom_id res chain seq x y z
N VAL A 1 -0.11 -0.18 4.63
CA VAL A 1 1.26 0.37 4.78
C VAL A 1 1.45 1.44 3.73
N SER A 2 2.12 2.55 4.03
CA SER A 2 2.28 3.65 3.07
C SER A 2 3.49 4.51 3.39
N ASP A 3 4.03 5.15 2.36
CA ASP A 3 5.03 6.21 2.49
C ASP A 3 4.62 7.46 1.68
N ALA A 4 4.91 8.63 2.23
CA ALA A 4 4.50 9.92 1.72
C ALA A 4 5.71 10.69 1.18
N SER A 5 5.63 11.11 -0.09
CA SER A 5 6.68 11.94 -0.67
C SER A 5 6.79 13.32 0.01
N GLY A 6 7.99 13.90 -0.04
CA GLY A 6 8.28 15.19 0.58
C GLY A 6 8.87 15.03 1.97
N LYS A 7 9.48 16.09 2.49
CA LYS A 7 10.15 16.11 3.81
C LYS A 7 9.55 17.17 4.72
N GLY A 8 9.74 17.00 6.02
CA GLY A 8 9.27 17.92 7.04
C GLY A 8 7.74 18.05 7.05
N ILE A 9 7.25 19.29 7.19
CA ILE A 9 5.82 19.58 7.37
C ILE A 9 4.98 19.11 6.17
N CYS A 10 5.48 19.24 4.94
CA CYS A 10 4.76 18.81 3.75
C CYS A 10 4.48 17.30 3.72
N GLY A 11 5.50 16.48 4.05
CA GLY A 11 5.34 15.03 4.15
C GLY A 11 4.41 14.62 5.29
N ALA A 12 4.50 15.30 6.44
CA ALA A 12 3.62 15.06 7.58
C ALA A 12 2.15 15.37 7.26
N LEU A 13 1.86 16.52 6.63
CA LEU A 13 0.51 16.88 6.21
C LEU A 13 -0.05 15.89 5.18
N LEU A 14 0.80 15.39 4.27
CA LEU A 14 0.43 14.38 3.29
C LEU A 14 0.05 13.05 3.96
N ALA A 15 0.88 12.57 4.88
CA ALA A 15 0.60 11.38 5.68
C ALA A 15 -0.69 11.54 6.50
N MET A 16 -0.93 12.72 7.10
CA MET A 16 -2.16 13.04 7.82
C MET A 16 -3.39 13.02 6.91
N ALA A 17 -3.30 13.61 5.71
CA ALA A 17 -4.37 13.59 4.72
C ALA A 17 -4.70 12.16 4.30
N PHE A 18 -3.69 11.34 3.99
CA PHE A 18 -3.89 9.93 3.65
C PHE A 18 -4.50 9.13 4.80
N ARG A 19 -4.02 9.33 6.04
CA ARG A 19 -4.61 8.70 7.23
C ARG A 19 -6.07 9.12 7.43
N SER A 20 -6.43 10.35 7.13
CA SER A 20 -7.81 10.83 7.18
C SER A 20 -8.68 10.10 6.16
N VAL A 21 -8.19 9.91 4.94
CA VAL A 21 -8.88 9.09 3.92
C VAL A 21 -9.13 7.69 4.45
N VAL A 22 -8.09 7.01 4.95
CA VAL A 22 -8.20 5.63 5.46
C VAL A 22 -9.21 5.51 6.60
N ARG A 23 -9.31 6.51 7.49
CA ARG A 23 -10.23 6.47 8.65
C ARG A 23 -11.68 6.81 8.32
N ASN A 24 -11.93 7.53 7.25
CA ASN A 24 -13.28 7.97 6.86
C ASN A 24 -13.83 7.14 5.69
N LEU A 25 -13.29 5.94 5.47
CA LEU A 25 -13.77 5.11 4.40
C LEU A 25 -15.15 4.53 4.75
N PRO A 26 -16.05 4.38 3.77
CA PRO A 26 -17.26 3.59 3.97
C PRO A 26 -16.95 2.10 4.19
N PRO A 27 -17.71 1.36 5.02
CA PRO A 27 -17.59 -0.09 5.23
C PRO A 27 -17.43 -0.90 3.92
N ASP A 28 -18.27 -0.65 2.91
CA ASP A 28 -18.27 -1.35 1.62
C ASP A 28 -16.98 -1.13 0.80
N ARG A 29 -16.25 -0.05 1.08
CA ARG A 29 -14.99 0.29 0.41
C ARG A 29 -13.79 -0.30 1.13
N TYR A 30 -13.88 -0.59 2.43
CA TYR A 30 -12.82 -1.27 3.17
C TYR A 30 -12.59 -2.68 2.62
N GLU A 31 -13.64 -3.37 2.17
CA GLU A 31 -13.53 -4.76 1.71
C GLU A 31 -12.94 -4.90 0.29
N ARG A 32 -12.76 -3.78 -0.44
CA ARG A 32 -12.38 -3.80 -1.86
C ARG A 32 -11.13 -2.96 -2.11
N PRO A 33 -9.92 -3.55 -2.10
CA PRO A 33 -8.65 -2.82 -2.17
C PRO A 33 -8.54 -1.81 -3.31
N GLY A 34 -8.98 -2.13 -4.52
CA GLY A 34 -8.94 -1.24 -5.67
C GLY A 34 -10.00 -0.15 -5.62
N ALA A 35 -11.16 -0.41 -5.02
CA ALA A 35 -12.13 0.65 -4.73
C ALA A 35 -11.54 1.66 -3.73
N PHE A 36 -10.85 1.18 -2.70
CA PHE A 36 -10.07 2.02 -1.79
C PHE A 36 -9.01 2.82 -2.54
N MET A 37 -8.16 2.19 -3.36
CA MET A 37 -7.10 2.89 -4.10
C MET A 37 -7.65 3.97 -5.03
N LYS A 38 -8.76 3.71 -5.72
CA LYS A 38 -9.41 4.69 -6.60
C LYS A 38 -9.92 5.90 -5.82
N LEU A 39 -10.57 5.67 -4.67
CA LEU A 39 -11.05 6.73 -3.81
C LEU A 39 -9.89 7.53 -3.20
N ALA A 40 -8.86 6.84 -2.71
CA ALA A 40 -7.69 7.47 -2.13
C ALA A 40 -6.95 8.36 -3.13
N ASN A 41 -6.76 7.90 -4.37
CA ASN A 41 -6.18 8.72 -5.42
C ASN A 41 -7.03 9.97 -5.70
N HIS A 42 -8.36 9.82 -5.77
CA HIS A 42 -9.28 10.94 -5.99
C HIS A 42 -9.18 11.99 -4.89
N LEU A 43 -9.23 11.59 -3.62
CA LEU A 43 -9.20 12.50 -2.48
C LEU A 43 -7.83 13.17 -2.32
N LEU A 44 -6.75 12.40 -2.46
CA LEU A 44 -5.39 12.96 -2.40
C LEU A 44 -5.16 14.00 -3.49
N ARG A 45 -5.56 13.74 -4.74
CA ARG A 45 -5.42 14.73 -5.84
C ARG A 45 -6.08 16.08 -5.58
N ARG A 46 -7.16 16.10 -4.79
CA ARG A 46 -7.86 17.34 -4.43
C ARG A 46 -7.22 18.06 -3.24
N THR A 47 -6.42 17.35 -2.46
CA THR A 47 -5.89 17.82 -1.18
C THR A 47 -4.42 18.22 -1.28
N ILE A 48 -3.65 17.57 -2.16
CA ILE A 48 -2.19 17.66 -2.18
C ILE A 48 -1.71 18.57 -3.32
N ARG A 49 -0.59 19.27 -3.10
CA ARG A 49 0.06 20.08 -4.13
C ARG A 49 0.57 19.20 -5.27
N ARG A 50 0.60 19.75 -6.50
CA ARG A 50 1.24 19.09 -7.65
C ARG A 50 2.68 18.70 -7.31
N GLY A 51 3.06 17.47 -7.65
CA GLY A 51 4.39 16.91 -7.40
C GLY A 51 4.51 16.11 -6.09
N LEU A 52 3.51 16.15 -5.22
CA LEU A 52 3.42 15.23 -4.07
C LEU A 52 2.63 13.97 -4.45
N PHE A 53 3.02 12.84 -3.87
CA PHE A 53 2.42 11.52 -4.04
C PHE A 53 2.55 10.67 -2.78
N VAL A 54 1.74 9.61 -2.69
CA VAL A 54 1.80 8.59 -1.65
C VAL A 54 1.95 7.23 -2.30
N SER A 55 2.96 6.47 -1.89
CA SER A 55 3.04 5.05 -2.20
C SER A 55 2.30 4.26 -1.11
N ALA A 56 1.51 3.26 -1.48
CA ALA A 56 0.76 2.48 -0.49
C ALA A 56 0.51 1.04 -0.91
N VAL A 57 0.50 0.13 0.07
CA VAL A 57 -0.10 -1.20 -0.03
C VAL A 57 -1.29 -1.27 0.90
N TYR A 58 -2.41 -1.72 0.35
CA TYR A 58 -3.63 -1.98 1.08
C TYR A 58 -4.07 -3.43 0.84
N GLY A 59 -4.35 -4.15 1.93
CA GLY A 59 -4.74 -5.55 1.90
C GLY A 59 -5.91 -5.79 2.84
N VAL A 60 -6.83 -6.65 2.39
CA VAL A 60 -8.01 -7.09 3.15
C VAL A 60 -7.87 -8.58 3.37
N LEU A 61 -7.74 -8.97 4.64
CA LEU A 61 -7.63 -10.36 5.06
C LEU A 61 -9.02 -10.92 5.34
N ASP A 62 -9.38 -11.99 4.65
CA ASP A 62 -10.52 -12.85 4.98
C ASP A 62 -10.00 -14.04 5.80
N PRO A 63 -10.19 -14.04 7.14
CA PRO A 63 -9.72 -15.13 8.00
C PRO A 63 -10.56 -16.40 7.85
N THR A 64 -11.78 -16.32 7.32
CA THR A 64 -12.64 -17.49 7.12
C THR A 64 -12.21 -18.26 5.88
N ARG A 65 -11.83 -17.54 4.82
CA ARG A 65 -11.32 -18.14 3.57
C ARG A 65 -9.81 -18.36 3.58
N HIS A 66 -9.11 -17.83 4.57
CA HIS A 66 -7.64 -17.77 4.62
C HIS A 66 -7.04 -17.13 3.36
N GLU A 67 -7.66 -16.04 2.90
CA GLU A 67 -7.25 -15.32 1.69
C GLU A 67 -6.97 -13.86 2.04
N ILE A 68 -6.00 -13.25 1.36
CA ILE A 68 -5.80 -11.79 1.40
C ILE A 68 -5.93 -11.23 -0.02
N THR A 69 -6.77 -10.21 -0.21
CA THR A 69 -6.82 -9.42 -1.44
C THR A 69 -6.03 -8.14 -1.26
N ILE A 70 -5.14 -7.83 -2.19
CA ILE A 70 -4.16 -6.76 -2.06
C ILE A 70 -4.17 -5.89 -3.30
N ALA A 71 -4.05 -4.58 -3.11
CA ALA A 71 -3.67 -3.63 -4.14
C ALA A 71 -2.40 -2.87 -3.71
N ASN A 72 -1.44 -2.74 -4.63
CA ASN A 72 -0.22 -1.97 -4.43
C ASN A 72 -0.24 -0.73 -5.35
N ALA A 73 -0.10 0.46 -4.78
CA ALA A 73 0.00 1.75 -5.46
C ALA A 73 1.46 2.25 -5.43
N GLY A 74 2.32 1.57 -6.18
CA GLY A 74 3.73 1.94 -6.37
C GLY A 74 4.61 1.88 -5.12
N HIS A 75 4.24 1.09 -4.11
CA HIS A 75 5.02 0.85 -2.91
C HIS A 75 5.94 -0.36 -3.04
N LEU A 76 6.84 -0.53 -2.08
CA LEU A 76 7.77 -1.67 -2.01
C LEU A 76 7.03 -3.02 -2.11
N PRO A 77 7.66 -4.03 -2.75
CA PRO A 77 7.07 -5.35 -2.86
C PRO A 77 6.72 -5.93 -1.48
N MET A 78 5.55 -6.56 -1.39
CA MET A 78 5.21 -7.35 -0.21
C MET A 78 5.91 -8.71 -0.31
N LEU A 79 6.43 -9.23 0.80
CA LEU A 79 7.01 -10.56 0.84
C LEU A 79 6.04 -11.55 1.51
N ILE A 80 6.06 -12.78 1.00
CA ILE A 80 5.29 -13.89 1.54
C ILE A 80 6.26 -15.01 1.86
N HIS A 81 6.34 -15.39 3.14
CA HIS A 81 7.05 -16.58 3.56
C HIS A 81 6.08 -17.75 3.60
N HIS A 82 6.39 -18.78 2.82
CA HIS A 82 5.63 -20.02 2.77
C HIS A 82 6.21 -21.02 3.77
N ALA A 83 5.46 -21.33 4.83
CA ALA A 83 5.94 -22.17 5.91
C ALA A 83 6.27 -23.60 5.45
N ALA A 84 5.46 -24.15 4.54
CA ALA A 84 5.62 -25.52 4.06
C ALA A 84 6.92 -25.75 3.27
N THR A 85 7.40 -24.74 2.54
CA THR A 85 8.60 -24.84 1.70
C THR A 85 9.79 -24.09 2.26
N ASN A 86 9.57 -23.30 3.33
CA ASN A 86 10.52 -22.34 3.87
C ASN A 86 11.07 -21.35 2.81
N LYS A 87 10.28 -21.02 1.79
CA LYS A 87 10.66 -20.08 0.73
C LYS A 87 9.99 -18.73 0.92
N VAL A 88 10.63 -17.69 0.41
CA VAL A 88 10.08 -16.34 0.34
C VAL A 88 9.78 -15.99 -1.12
N ALA A 89 8.56 -15.51 -1.38
CA ALA A 89 8.15 -14.96 -2.66
C ALA A 89 7.90 -13.45 -2.52
N ALA A 90 8.25 -12.68 -3.55
CA ALA A 90 7.97 -11.26 -3.61
C ALA A 90 6.76 -10.99 -4.52
N TYR A 91 5.82 -10.20 -4.02
CA TYR A 91 4.70 -9.69 -4.79
C TYR A 91 5.05 -8.32 -5.35
N THR A 92 5.41 -8.30 -6.63
CA THR A 92 5.94 -7.11 -7.34
C THR A 92 4.91 -6.38 -8.18
N ASN A 93 3.71 -6.94 -8.35
CA ASN A 93 2.67 -6.30 -9.15
C ASN A 93 2.15 -5.03 -8.45
N HIS A 94 2.10 -3.93 -9.19
CA HIS A 94 1.71 -2.63 -8.65
C HIS A 94 1.08 -1.73 -9.71
N GLY A 95 0.12 -0.92 -9.27
CA GLY A 95 -0.36 0.24 -9.99
C GLY A 95 0.49 1.49 -9.74
N PRO A 96 0.12 2.63 -10.33
CA PRO A 96 0.78 3.91 -10.12
C PRO A 96 0.60 4.41 -8.69
N VAL A 97 1.50 5.29 -8.23
CA VAL A 97 1.39 5.97 -6.92
C VAL A 97 0.14 6.85 -6.85
N LEU A 98 -0.36 7.05 -5.63
CA LEU A 98 -1.55 7.86 -5.37
C LEU A 98 -1.23 9.35 -5.49
N GLY A 99 -2.21 10.12 -5.98
CA GLY A 99 -2.12 11.58 -6.06
C GLY A 99 -1.59 12.10 -7.41
N VAL A 100 -1.16 11.22 -8.31
CA VAL A 100 -0.53 11.60 -9.59
C VAL A 100 -1.51 11.54 -10.76
N LEU A 101 -2.07 10.37 -11.08
CA LEU A 101 -2.90 10.22 -12.28
C LEU A 101 -4.36 10.68 -12.09
N PRO A 102 -5.00 11.26 -13.12
CA PRO A 102 -6.43 11.58 -13.09
C PRO A 102 -7.30 10.38 -12.70
N SER A 103 -8.41 10.60 -11.98
CA SER A 103 -9.22 9.51 -11.41
C SER A 103 -9.79 8.55 -12.46
N ASP A 104 -10.10 9.08 -13.65
CA ASP A 104 -10.54 8.35 -14.86
C ASP A 104 -9.42 7.48 -15.44
N LYS A 105 -8.16 7.94 -15.35
CA LYS A 105 -6.97 7.20 -15.83
C LYS A 105 -6.36 6.28 -14.78
N TYR A 106 -6.60 6.52 -13.50
CA TYR A 106 -6.02 5.74 -12.40
C TYR A 106 -6.70 4.39 -12.24
N GLY A 107 -8.04 4.36 -12.28
CA GLY A 107 -8.82 3.14 -12.07
C GLY A 107 -8.41 1.94 -12.94
N PRO A 108 -8.24 2.10 -14.27
CA PRO A 108 -7.78 1.03 -15.15
C PRO A 108 -6.37 0.51 -14.87
N CYS A 109 -5.53 1.28 -14.15
CA CYS A 109 -4.17 0.90 -13.81
C CYS A 109 -4.06 0.21 -12.45
N ILE A 110 -5.17 0.06 -11.71
CA ILE A 110 -5.17 -0.64 -10.43
C ILE A 110 -5.07 -2.13 -10.72
N SER A 111 -4.13 -2.79 -10.05
CA SER A 111 -4.06 -4.25 -10.03
C SER A 111 -4.36 -4.75 -8.63
N GLU A 112 -5.30 -5.69 -8.55
CA GLU A 112 -5.62 -6.43 -7.34
C GLU A 112 -5.12 -7.87 -7.50
N GLN A 113 -4.66 -8.48 -6.41
CA GLN A 113 -4.41 -9.91 -6.37
C GLN A 113 -4.91 -10.51 -5.06
N THR A 114 -5.55 -11.66 -5.18
CA THR A 114 -5.95 -12.49 -4.05
C THR A 114 -4.95 -13.63 -3.88
N ILE A 115 -4.51 -13.84 -2.63
CA ILE A 115 -3.48 -14.81 -2.28
C ILE A 115 -4.04 -15.68 -1.16
N HIS A 116 -3.99 -17.00 -1.36
CA HIS A 116 -4.33 -17.98 -0.33
C HIS A 116 -3.14 -18.13 0.63
N LEU A 117 -3.44 -18.16 1.92
CA LEU A 117 -2.46 -18.30 2.98
C LEU A 117 -2.58 -19.69 3.58
N ALA A 118 -1.49 -20.47 3.54
CA ALA A 118 -1.45 -21.72 4.29
C ALA A 118 -1.24 -21.43 5.78
N PRO A 119 -1.63 -22.35 6.68
CA PRO A 119 -1.32 -22.22 8.09
C PRO A 119 0.16 -21.94 8.31
N ARG A 120 0.45 -20.92 9.13
CA ARG A 120 1.80 -20.43 9.48
C ARG A 120 2.54 -19.65 8.38
N ASP A 121 1.94 -19.45 7.20
CA ASP A 121 2.48 -18.49 6.23
C ASP A 121 2.52 -17.08 6.84
N ARG A 122 3.49 -16.28 6.41
CA ARG A 122 3.70 -14.93 6.93
C ARG A 122 3.71 -13.91 5.81
N LEU A 123 2.94 -12.85 6.00
CA LEU A 123 2.95 -11.66 5.15
C LEU A 123 3.84 -10.60 5.78
N ILE A 124 4.74 -10.04 4.99
CA ILE A 124 5.71 -9.05 5.44
C ILE A 124 5.55 -7.82 4.56
N LEU A 125 5.11 -6.73 5.19
CA LEU A 125 5.01 -5.40 4.60
C LEU A 125 5.95 -4.47 5.36
N PHE A 126 6.67 -3.63 4.64
CA PHE A 126 7.64 -2.71 5.22
C PHE A 126 7.62 -1.39 4.46
N THR A 127 7.96 -0.31 5.17
CA THR A 127 8.21 1.01 4.59
C THR A 127 9.71 1.22 4.44
N ASP A 128 10.12 2.09 3.53
CA ASP A 128 11.52 2.44 3.26
C ASP A 128 12.26 3.08 4.45
N GLY A 129 11.56 3.51 5.50
CA GLY A 129 12.16 3.88 6.79
C GLY A 129 12.98 2.75 7.48
N VAL A 130 12.92 1.51 6.97
CA VAL A 130 13.79 0.39 7.42
C VAL A 130 15.17 0.43 6.75
N ASN A 131 15.34 1.09 5.60
CA ASN A 131 16.63 1.16 4.89
C ASN A 131 17.57 2.26 5.45
N GLU A 132 17.09 3.15 6.32
CA GLU A 132 17.95 4.17 6.97
C GLU A 132 18.58 3.68 8.28
N ALA A 133 18.26 2.46 8.74
CA ALA A 133 19.00 1.79 9.80
C ALA A 133 20.30 1.18 9.22
N LYS A 134 21.32 2.02 9.02
CA LYS A 134 22.68 1.54 8.81
C LYS A 134 23.11 0.73 10.03
N ASP A 135 23.68 -0.45 9.79
CA ASP A 135 24.46 -1.18 10.78
C ASP A 135 25.56 -0.24 11.35
N PRO A 136 25.59 0.04 12.67
CA PRO A 136 26.67 0.82 13.26
C PRO A 136 28.04 0.11 13.19
N ALA A 137 28.12 -1.14 12.75
CA ALA A 137 29.35 -1.95 12.76
C ALA A 137 30.21 -1.86 11.47
N GLN A 138 29.99 -0.91 10.58
CA GLN A 138 30.92 -0.65 9.47
C GLN A 138 31.39 0.81 9.47
N GLY A 139 32.39 1.07 10.31
CA GLY A 139 33.22 2.28 10.35
C GLY A 139 34.64 1.90 10.74
#